data_AF-A0A2K8SYM6-F1
#
_entry.id   AF-A0A2K8SYM6-F1
#
_cell.length_a   1.000
_cell.length_b   1.000
_cell.length_c   1.000
_cell.angle_alpha   90.00
_cell.angle_beta   90.00
_cell.angle_gamma   90.00
#
_symmetry.space_group_name_H-M   'P 1'
#
loop_
_entity.id
_entity.type
_entity.pdbx_description
1 polymer ?
#
loop_
_entity_poly.entity_id
_entity_poly.type
_entity_poly.pdbx_seq_one_letter_code
_entity_poly.pdbx_strand_id
1 'polypeptide(L)'
;MLTQEEFEIWCRRLNLTEAAIKVVEQIRSSQPSRLIGGGKNNVAGRYPSGKMGVTIQFESHRNELAYIYKLEHDEDVLEFYDQPPPIFLDYLSKKGRRNYHSHTPDFFVIRKNSAGWEECKTEKDLLKLAQDSPNRWQREDKSKWRCPPAEEYASQFGLYYAVRSSAEISSIFVRNFVWLEDYFQNKQLEVDEAITSAVLTLVKTQPGITLANITNRIEQASVDHLNILIATDRVYVDLYTTFLGQPEQVEVFLDQEEAFAYMQMSKISAPAAASNVCAFKITVGTSICWDGIIWQIVNTGDKSIGLLKDDGKFIDLFNETFEELVNKGKITGFPVFEESIINAEVEELINKASKEDLKEANTPYRAIEPFLNGTYSTKPNRTQRRWISSYRKAEKIYTRGFIGLFPRHKNKGWYREGLSEEVRLLMEEHIGENYENIKQHCIRHAYESFKEICDQKGYKPPSNESYRQAVRNRPLHEQIKKRMGDRAAYKEEPFYWYLYREETPLHGDRPFEIGHIDHTEADVELLSSQDKFSTEESIEQKKIFKSNNTKPFQRNPKRDRLGGQ
;
A
#
# COMPACT_ATOMS: atom_id res chain seq x y z
N MET A 1 -33.15 -11.09 6.71
CA MET A 1 -33.21 -12.44 6.08
C MET A 1 -34.60 -12.68 5.50
N LEU A 2 -34.67 -13.43 4.40
CA LEU A 2 -35.90 -13.86 3.75
C LEU A 2 -36.67 -14.84 4.64
N THR A 3 -37.98 -14.64 4.73
CA THR A 3 -38.90 -15.66 5.25
C THR A 3 -38.93 -16.89 4.35
N GLN A 4 -39.50 -17.99 4.85
CA GLN A 4 -39.64 -19.21 4.05
C GLN A 4 -40.45 -18.96 2.78
N GLU A 5 -41.53 -18.19 2.86
CA GLU A 5 -42.39 -17.85 1.72
C GLU A 5 -41.64 -17.00 0.68
N GLU A 6 -40.91 -15.97 1.12
CA GLU A 6 -40.11 -15.12 0.23
C GLU A 6 -39.00 -15.92 -0.47
N PHE A 7 -38.37 -16.85 0.25
CA PHE A 7 -37.37 -17.75 -0.32
C PHE A 7 -37.95 -18.67 -1.40
N GLU A 8 -39.12 -19.28 -1.16
CA GLU A 8 -39.78 -20.10 -2.16
C GLU A 8 -40.16 -19.31 -3.42
N ILE A 9 -40.66 -18.08 -3.24
CA ILE A 9 -40.96 -17.16 -4.35
C ILE A 9 -39.68 -16.83 -5.12
N TRP A 10 -38.58 -16.55 -4.41
CA TRP A 10 -37.27 -16.28 -5.00
C TRP A 10 -36.75 -17.48 -5.81
N CYS A 11 -36.82 -18.70 -5.26
CA CYS A 11 -36.41 -19.93 -5.97
C CYS A 11 -37.22 -20.16 -7.24
N ARG A 12 -38.56 -19.97 -7.18
CA ARG A 12 -39.44 -20.11 -8.36
C ARG A 12 -39.13 -19.05 -9.41
N ARG A 13 -38.92 -17.79 -9.01
CA ARG A 13 -38.59 -16.68 -9.91
C ARG A 13 -37.30 -16.95 -10.70
N LEU A 14 -36.28 -17.51 -10.05
CA LEU A 14 -35.00 -17.82 -10.69
C LEU A 14 -34.98 -19.19 -11.39
N ASN A 15 -36.09 -19.93 -11.37
CA ASN A 15 -36.20 -21.28 -11.92
C ASN A 15 -35.09 -22.22 -11.40
N LEU A 16 -34.80 -22.16 -10.10
CA LEU A 16 -33.78 -23.00 -9.50
C LEU A 16 -34.17 -24.48 -9.55
N THR A 17 -33.19 -25.33 -9.82
CA THR A 17 -33.37 -26.79 -9.76
C THR A 17 -33.56 -27.26 -8.32
N GLU A 18 -34.21 -28.41 -8.12
CA GLU A 18 -34.35 -29.01 -6.77
C GLU A 18 -32.99 -29.24 -6.09
N ALA A 19 -31.96 -29.58 -6.86
CA ALA A 19 -30.60 -29.73 -6.35
C ALA A 19 -30.03 -28.40 -5.84
N ALA A 20 -30.22 -27.32 -6.58
CA ALA A 20 -29.79 -25.98 -6.18
C ALA A 20 -30.54 -25.50 -4.93
N ILE A 21 -31.86 -25.70 -4.87
CA ILE A 21 -32.70 -25.34 -3.72
C ILE A 21 -32.17 -26.02 -2.45
N LYS A 22 -31.91 -27.34 -2.50
CA LYS A 22 -31.34 -28.09 -1.37
C LYS A 22 -29.99 -27.55 -0.90
N VAL A 23 -29.11 -27.18 -1.82
CA VAL A 23 -27.80 -26.59 -1.48
C VAL A 23 -28.00 -25.27 -0.75
N VAL A 24 -28.87 -24.39 -1.27
CA VAL A 24 -29.13 -23.09 -0.65
C VAL A 24 -29.79 -23.26 0.73
N GLU A 25 -30.81 -24.11 0.86
CA GLU A 25 -31.45 -24.42 2.14
C GLU A 25 -30.48 -24.99 3.17
N GLN A 26 -29.59 -25.88 2.74
CA GLN A 26 -28.55 -26.42 3.60
C GLN A 26 -27.64 -25.31 4.12
N ILE A 27 -27.20 -24.39 3.25
CA ILE A 27 -26.35 -23.27 3.65
C ILE A 27 -27.08 -22.35 4.64
N ARG A 28 -28.33 -21.97 4.33
CA ARG A 28 -29.14 -21.07 5.17
C ARG A 28 -29.41 -21.62 6.57
N SER A 29 -29.44 -22.94 6.71
CA SER A 29 -29.67 -23.64 7.99
C SER A 29 -28.40 -24.11 8.70
N SER A 30 -27.24 -24.02 8.06
CA SER A 30 -25.97 -24.46 8.62
C SER A 30 -25.29 -23.38 9.46
N GLN A 31 -24.57 -23.81 10.49
CA GLN A 31 -23.57 -22.97 11.16
C GLN A 31 -22.31 -22.85 10.28
N PRO A 32 -21.49 -21.79 10.46
CA PRO A 32 -20.20 -21.66 9.77
C PRO A 32 -19.36 -22.94 9.92
N SER A 33 -18.82 -23.43 8.80
CA SER A 33 -18.15 -24.74 8.74
C SER A 33 -16.86 -24.83 9.57
N ARG A 34 -16.28 -23.69 9.94
CA ARG A 34 -15.12 -23.59 10.82
C ARG A 34 -15.22 -22.37 11.73
N LEU A 35 -14.72 -22.50 12.95
CA LEU A 35 -14.42 -21.34 13.80
C LEU A 35 -13.12 -20.71 13.33
N ILE A 36 -13.20 -19.43 13.01
CA ILE A 36 -12.04 -18.65 12.60
C ILE A 36 -11.12 -18.35 13.79
N GLY A 37 -9.80 -18.46 13.59
CA GLY A 37 -8.78 -18.09 14.56
C GLY A 37 -7.84 -17.00 14.02
N GLY A 38 -7.36 -16.11 14.89
CA GLY A 38 -6.35 -15.12 14.51
C GLY A 38 -5.00 -15.77 14.21
N GLY A 39 -4.47 -15.54 13.00
CA GLY A 39 -3.12 -15.94 12.62
C GLY A 39 -2.09 -14.85 12.92
N LYS A 40 -0.82 -15.15 12.69
CA LYS A 40 0.31 -14.23 12.98
C LYS A 40 0.23 -12.92 12.16
N ASN A 41 -0.43 -12.94 11.00
CA ASN A 41 -0.38 -11.86 10.01
C ASN A 41 -1.76 -11.26 9.68
N ASN A 42 -2.83 -11.70 10.34
CA ASN A 42 -4.19 -11.27 10.06
C ASN A 42 -4.97 -11.02 11.35
N VAL A 43 -5.82 -10.00 11.30
CA VAL A 43 -6.78 -9.71 12.35
C VAL A 43 -8.09 -10.36 11.93
N ALA A 44 -8.45 -11.40 12.68
CA ALA A 44 -9.73 -12.06 12.57
C ALA A 44 -10.71 -11.49 13.59
N GLY A 45 -12.00 -11.57 13.29
CA GLY A 45 -13.03 -10.98 14.15
C GLY A 45 -14.43 -11.43 13.78
N ARG A 46 -15.38 -10.66 14.30
CA ARG A 46 -16.82 -10.91 14.23
C ARG A 46 -17.52 -9.60 13.95
N TYR A 47 -18.39 -9.60 12.93
CA TYR A 47 -19.17 -8.46 12.50
C TYR A 47 -20.66 -8.67 12.84
N PRO A 48 -21.31 -7.77 13.59
CA PRO A 48 -22.75 -7.85 13.89
C PRO A 48 -23.56 -7.36 12.69
N SER A 49 -23.98 -8.26 11.80
CA SER A 49 -24.78 -7.90 10.61
C SER A 49 -26.22 -7.57 11.00
N GLY A 50 -26.67 -6.36 10.66
CA GLY A 50 -28.05 -5.93 10.79
C GLY A 50 -28.96 -6.56 9.73
N LYS A 51 -28.45 -6.77 8.51
CA LYS A 51 -29.14 -7.43 7.39
C LYS A 51 -29.46 -8.90 7.71
N MET A 52 -28.49 -9.60 8.27
CA MET A 52 -28.61 -11.01 8.62
C MET A 52 -29.19 -11.21 10.02
N GLY A 53 -29.07 -10.24 10.93
CA GLY A 53 -29.50 -10.37 12.33
C GLY A 53 -28.64 -11.35 13.14
N VAL A 54 -27.45 -11.70 12.64
CA VAL A 54 -26.50 -12.62 13.25
C VAL A 54 -25.08 -12.08 13.13
N THR A 55 -24.15 -12.68 13.86
CA THR A 55 -22.73 -12.34 13.77
C THR A 55 -22.04 -13.13 12.66
N ILE A 56 -21.36 -12.44 11.77
CA ILE A 56 -20.59 -12.98 10.64
C ILE A 56 -19.10 -12.98 10.99
N GLN A 57 -18.39 -14.08 10.75
CA GLN A 57 -16.96 -14.17 11.02
C GLN A 57 -16.13 -13.67 9.83
N PHE A 58 -14.95 -13.12 10.11
CA PHE A 58 -13.95 -12.78 9.10
C PHE A 58 -12.54 -13.11 9.58
N GLU A 59 -11.66 -13.52 8.66
CA GLU A 59 -10.24 -13.78 8.87
C GLU A 59 -9.35 -12.59 8.54
N SER A 60 -9.86 -11.61 7.78
CA SER A 60 -9.08 -10.47 7.33
C SER A 60 -9.84 -9.15 7.45
N HIS A 61 -9.41 -8.29 8.38
CA HIS A 61 -9.98 -6.94 8.54
C HIS A 61 -9.89 -6.05 7.29
N ARG A 62 -8.93 -6.28 6.38
CA ARG A 62 -8.75 -5.41 5.19
C ARG A 62 -9.42 -5.93 3.93
N ASN A 63 -9.72 -7.22 3.90
CA ASN A 63 -10.27 -7.85 2.70
C ASN A 63 -11.68 -8.34 2.99
N GLU A 64 -11.83 -9.30 3.88
CA GLU A 64 -13.12 -9.91 4.18
C GLU A 64 -14.04 -8.96 4.94
N LEU A 65 -13.57 -8.25 5.98
CA LEU A 65 -14.42 -7.29 6.69
C LEU A 65 -14.86 -6.14 5.78
N ALA A 66 -13.94 -5.60 4.99
CA ALA A 66 -14.26 -4.57 3.99
C ALA A 66 -15.25 -5.08 2.93
N TYR A 67 -15.17 -6.37 2.57
CA TYR A 67 -16.15 -7.00 1.69
C TYR A 67 -17.50 -7.21 2.37
N ILE A 68 -17.53 -7.56 3.65
CA ILE A 68 -18.76 -7.65 4.45
C ILE A 68 -19.50 -6.32 4.45
N TYR A 69 -18.81 -5.19 4.61
CA TYR A 69 -19.43 -3.86 4.54
C TYR A 69 -20.15 -3.61 3.21
N LYS A 70 -19.57 -4.09 2.10
CA LYS A 70 -20.21 -4.04 0.79
C LYS A 70 -21.47 -4.92 0.74
N LEU A 71 -21.40 -6.17 1.22
CA LEU A 71 -22.55 -7.08 1.24
C LEU A 71 -23.69 -6.59 2.15
N GLU A 72 -23.34 -5.96 3.27
CA GLU A 72 -24.28 -5.42 4.25
C GLU A 72 -25.11 -4.26 3.67
N HIS A 73 -24.53 -3.43 2.79
CA HIS A 73 -25.20 -2.24 2.25
C HIS A 73 -25.62 -2.37 0.78
N ASP A 74 -25.20 -3.41 0.09
CA ASP A 74 -25.66 -3.68 -1.26
C ASP A 74 -27.13 -4.13 -1.25
N GLU A 75 -28.02 -3.31 -1.79
CA GLU A 75 -29.45 -3.61 -1.88
C GLU A 75 -29.75 -4.87 -2.71
N ASP A 76 -28.87 -5.25 -3.63
CA ASP A 76 -29.02 -6.49 -4.39
C ASP A 76 -28.81 -7.73 -3.50
N VAL A 77 -28.07 -7.61 -2.40
CA VAL A 77 -27.84 -8.70 -1.45
C VAL A 77 -29.02 -8.84 -0.50
N LEU A 78 -29.65 -10.03 -0.54
CA LEU A 78 -30.74 -10.42 0.36
C LEU A 78 -30.21 -11.12 1.61
N GLU A 79 -29.26 -12.04 1.43
CA GLU A 79 -28.61 -12.80 2.50
C GLU A 79 -27.15 -13.10 2.14
N PHE A 80 -26.29 -13.26 3.15
CA PHE A 80 -24.93 -13.75 2.97
C PHE A 80 -24.45 -14.54 4.19
N TYR A 81 -23.69 -15.60 3.96
CA TYR A 81 -23.26 -16.58 4.97
C TYR A 81 -21.75 -16.76 4.90
N ASP A 82 -21.07 -16.63 6.04
CA ASP A 82 -19.64 -16.89 6.15
C ASP A 82 -19.32 -18.37 6.21
N GLN A 83 -18.21 -18.75 5.57
CA GLN A 83 -17.62 -20.08 5.64
C GLN A 83 -18.64 -21.22 5.38
N PRO A 84 -19.38 -21.20 4.24
CA PRO A 84 -20.34 -22.24 3.87
C PRO A 84 -19.69 -23.65 3.84
N PRO A 85 -20.48 -24.73 3.76
CA PRO A 85 -19.94 -26.08 3.67
C PRO A 85 -18.87 -26.22 2.57
N PRO A 86 -17.76 -26.95 2.83
CA PRO A 86 -16.66 -27.07 1.87
C PRO A 86 -17.12 -27.72 0.55
N ILE A 87 -16.59 -27.20 -0.55
CA ILE A 87 -16.75 -27.73 -1.91
C ILE A 87 -15.48 -28.46 -2.33
N PHE A 88 -15.62 -29.49 -3.16
CA PHE A 88 -14.47 -30.25 -3.66
C PHE A 88 -14.08 -29.76 -5.05
N LEU A 89 -12.85 -29.26 -5.16
CA LEU A 89 -12.26 -28.82 -6.43
C LEU A 89 -11.45 -29.95 -7.04
N ASP A 90 -11.64 -30.17 -8.34
CA ASP A 90 -10.87 -31.12 -9.14
C ASP A 90 -10.17 -30.37 -10.28
N TYR A 91 -8.85 -30.38 -10.29
CA TYR A 91 -8.07 -29.67 -11.31
C TYR A 91 -6.68 -30.28 -11.48
N LEU A 92 -6.06 -30.01 -12.63
CA LEU A 92 -4.68 -30.37 -12.87
C LEU A 92 -3.74 -29.32 -12.26
N SER A 93 -2.73 -29.74 -11.52
CA SER A 93 -1.60 -28.88 -11.15
C SER A 93 -0.86 -28.33 -12.37
N LYS A 94 0.00 -27.33 -12.16
CA LYS A 94 0.92 -26.81 -13.19
C LYS A 94 1.76 -27.90 -13.87
N LYS A 95 2.05 -29.01 -13.18
CA LYS A 95 2.84 -30.15 -13.68
C LYS A 95 1.96 -31.28 -14.28
N GLY A 96 0.66 -31.06 -14.47
CA GLY A 96 -0.27 -32.05 -15.04
C GLY A 96 -0.76 -33.14 -14.08
N ARG A 97 -0.36 -33.12 -12.80
CA ARG A 97 -0.93 -34.03 -11.78
C ARG A 97 -2.33 -33.59 -11.36
N ARG A 98 -3.32 -34.49 -11.36
CA ARG A 98 -4.68 -34.23 -10.85
C ARG A 98 -4.66 -34.03 -9.32
N ASN A 99 -5.34 -32.99 -8.87
CA ASN A 99 -5.47 -32.60 -7.48
C ASN A 99 -6.95 -32.57 -7.10
N TYR A 100 -7.26 -33.16 -5.94
CA TYR A 100 -8.55 -33.01 -5.28
C TYR A 100 -8.34 -32.18 -4.02
N HIS A 101 -9.04 -31.05 -3.93
CA HIS A 101 -8.84 -30.08 -2.86
C HIS A 101 -10.18 -29.70 -2.23
N SER A 102 -10.34 -29.99 -0.94
CA SER A 102 -11.45 -29.48 -0.14
C SER A 102 -11.25 -27.98 0.08
N HIS A 103 -12.16 -27.18 -0.44
CA HIS A 103 -12.11 -25.73 -0.39
C HIS A 103 -13.36 -25.18 0.31
N THR A 104 -13.16 -24.42 1.36
CA THR A 104 -14.23 -23.62 1.98
C THR A 104 -14.16 -22.21 1.39
N PRO A 105 -15.18 -21.77 0.63
CA PRO A 105 -15.25 -20.38 0.19
C PRO A 105 -15.46 -19.44 1.38
N ASP A 106 -15.07 -18.17 1.24
CA ASP A 106 -15.26 -17.18 2.31
C ASP A 106 -16.74 -16.86 2.57
N PHE A 107 -17.53 -16.71 1.50
CA PHE A 107 -18.96 -16.39 1.60
C PHE A 107 -19.82 -17.21 0.63
N PHE A 108 -21.08 -17.39 1.01
CA PHE A 108 -22.18 -17.68 0.08
C PHE A 108 -23.17 -16.52 0.09
N VAL A 109 -23.50 -15.98 -1.07
CA VAL A 109 -24.33 -14.76 -1.19
C VAL A 109 -25.58 -15.05 -1.99
N ILE A 110 -26.72 -14.63 -1.46
CA ILE A 110 -28.03 -14.66 -2.11
C ILE A 110 -28.39 -13.24 -2.52
N ARG A 111 -28.52 -13.04 -3.83
CA ARG A 111 -28.84 -11.76 -4.46
C ARG A 111 -30.26 -11.75 -4.98
N LYS A 112 -30.78 -10.59 -5.40
CA LYS A 112 -32.12 -10.51 -6.01
C LYS A 112 -32.22 -11.44 -7.22
N ASN A 113 -31.20 -11.48 -8.06
CA ASN A 113 -31.25 -12.21 -9.34
C ASN A 113 -30.27 -13.38 -9.49
N SER A 114 -29.53 -13.75 -8.43
CA SER A 114 -28.54 -14.83 -8.48
C SER A 114 -28.17 -15.31 -7.08
N ALA A 115 -27.47 -16.44 -6.98
CA ALA A 115 -26.78 -16.84 -5.76
C ALA A 115 -25.52 -17.63 -6.10
N GLY A 116 -24.56 -17.62 -5.18
CA GLY A 116 -23.28 -18.27 -5.43
C GLY A 116 -22.26 -18.10 -4.32
N TRP A 117 -21.11 -18.73 -4.53
CA TRP A 117 -19.97 -18.66 -3.62
C TRP A 117 -19.05 -17.52 -4.02
N GLU A 118 -18.51 -16.83 -3.02
CA GLU A 118 -17.58 -15.72 -3.20
C GLU A 118 -16.33 -15.94 -2.34
N GLU A 119 -15.17 -15.84 -2.98
CA GLU A 119 -13.86 -16.05 -2.34
C GLU A 119 -13.05 -14.76 -2.37
N CYS A 120 -12.64 -14.27 -1.21
CA CYS A 120 -11.87 -13.06 -1.06
C CYS A 120 -10.36 -13.37 -1.10
N LYS A 121 -9.62 -12.63 -1.94
CA LYS A 121 -8.16 -12.71 -1.98
C LYS A 121 -7.54 -11.33 -2.20
N THR A 122 -6.32 -11.13 -1.70
CA THR A 122 -5.58 -9.90 -2.02
C THR A 122 -5.11 -9.96 -3.48
N GLU A 123 -5.08 -8.82 -4.17
CA GLU A 123 -4.59 -8.75 -5.56
C GLU A 123 -3.16 -9.30 -5.66
N LYS A 124 -2.32 -8.98 -4.68
CA LYS A 124 -0.94 -9.47 -4.59
C LYS A 124 -0.87 -11.00 -4.50
N ASP A 125 -1.74 -11.61 -3.70
CA ASP A 125 -1.77 -13.07 -3.56
C ASP A 125 -2.31 -13.73 -4.82
N LEU A 126 -3.32 -13.15 -5.47
CA LEU A 126 -3.88 -13.66 -6.73
C LEU A 126 -2.84 -13.70 -7.86
N LEU A 127 -2.03 -12.63 -7.99
CA LEU A 127 -0.92 -12.59 -8.95
C LEU A 127 0.08 -13.74 -8.74
N LYS A 128 0.39 -14.06 -7.49
CA LYS A 128 1.28 -15.19 -7.15
C LYS A 128 0.59 -16.54 -7.39
N LEU A 129 -0.64 -16.69 -6.93
CA LEU A 129 -1.43 -17.91 -7.06
C LEU A 129 -1.68 -18.31 -8.51
N ALA A 130 -1.85 -17.34 -9.41
CA ALA A 130 -1.97 -17.58 -10.85
C ALA A 130 -0.69 -18.18 -11.45
N GLN A 131 0.49 -17.83 -10.93
CA GLN A 131 1.77 -18.39 -11.39
C GLN A 131 2.01 -19.79 -10.82
N ASP A 132 1.61 -20.01 -9.57
CA ASP A 132 1.84 -21.26 -8.83
C ASP A 132 0.81 -22.34 -9.19
N SER A 133 -0.45 -21.95 -9.42
CA SER A 133 -1.59 -22.83 -9.70
C SER A 133 -2.50 -22.25 -10.81
N PRO A 134 -2.01 -22.16 -12.06
CA PRO A 134 -2.70 -21.49 -13.18
C PRO A 134 -4.02 -22.15 -13.61
N ASN A 135 -4.23 -23.42 -13.27
CA ASN A 135 -5.49 -24.11 -13.56
C ASN A 135 -6.54 -23.94 -12.45
N ARG A 136 -6.14 -23.33 -11.31
CA ARG A 136 -7.05 -22.97 -10.22
C ARG A 136 -7.32 -21.47 -10.20
N TRP A 137 -6.35 -20.64 -10.54
CA TRP A 137 -6.49 -19.18 -10.50
C TRP A 137 -6.11 -18.59 -11.86
N GLN A 138 -7.06 -17.90 -12.48
CA GLN A 138 -6.88 -17.31 -13.80
C GLN A 138 -7.32 -15.87 -13.78
N ARG A 139 -6.63 -15.05 -14.57
CA ARG A 139 -7.01 -13.67 -14.80
C ARG A 139 -7.62 -13.57 -16.19
N GLU A 140 -8.92 -13.27 -16.26
CA GLU A 140 -9.69 -13.21 -17.52
C GLU A 140 -9.42 -11.89 -18.26
N ASP A 141 -9.39 -10.77 -17.52
CA ASP A 141 -9.09 -9.42 -18.02
C ASP A 141 -8.22 -8.64 -16.99
N LYS A 142 -7.95 -7.34 -17.18
CA LYS A 142 -7.13 -6.56 -16.23
C LYS A 142 -7.74 -6.46 -14.81
N SER A 143 -9.01 -6.79 -14.63
CA SER A 143 -9.80 -6.53 -13.41
C SER A 143 -10.45 -7.77 -12.78
N LYS A 144 -10.61 -8.88 -13.52
CA LYS A 144 -11.46 -9.99 -13.13
C LYS A 144 -10.67 -11.29 -12.98
N TRP A 145 -10.89 -11.90 -11.82
CA TRP A 145 -10.29 -13.16 -11.42
C TRP A 145 -11.30 -14.30 -11.51
N ARG A 146 -10.79 -15.47 -11.87
CA ARG A 146 -11.56 -16.69 -12.08
C ARG A 146 -10.96 -17.86 -11.33
N CYS A 147 -11.84 -18.76 -10.92
CA CYS A 147 -11.47 -20.05 -10.35
C CYS A 147 -12.20 -21.15 -11.14
N PRO A 148 -11.67 -21.57 -12.31
CA PRO A 148 -12.35 -22.50 -13.20
C PRO A 148 -12.90 -23.78 -12.53
N PRO A 149 -12.16 -24.49 -11.64
CA PRO A 149 -12.72 -25.69 -11.02
C PRO A 149 -13.86 -25.39 -10.04
N ALA A 150 -13.87 -24.21 -9.42
CA ALA A 150 -14.95 -23.83 -8.51
C ALA A 150 -16.18 -23.32 -9.26
N GLU A 151 -15.97 -22.64 -10.39
CA GLU A 151 -17.03 -22.29 -11.34
C GLU A 151 -17.67 -23.54 -11.94
N GLU A 152 -16.89 -24.56 -12.30
CA GLU A 152 -17.40 -25.84 -12.77
C GLU A 152 -18.27 -26.51 -11.70
N TYR A 153 -17.83 -26.52 -10.43
CA TYR A 153 -18.64 -27.01 -9.32
C TYR A 153 -19.98 -26.24 -9.20
N ALA A 154 -19.93 -24.90 -9.18
CA ALA A 154 -21.14 -24.08 -8.99
C ALA A 154 -22.12 -24.21 -10.16
N SER A 155 -21.60 -24.36 -11.39
CA SER A 155 -22.40 -24.49 -12.61
C SER A 155 -23.31 -25.73 -12.61
N GLN A 156 -22.95 -26.80 -11.89
CA GLN A 156 -23.77 -28.00 -11.73
C GLN A 156 -25.13 -27.71 -11.07
N PHE A 157 -25.20 -26.63 -10.30
CA PHE A 157 -26.40 -26.16 -9.62
C PHE A 157 -27.03 -24.94 -10.31
N GLY A 158 -26.46 -24.45 -11.42
CA GLY A 158 -26.86 -23.18 -12.02
C GLY A 158 -26.55 -21.96 -11.15
N LEU A 159 -25.60 -22.10 -10.21
CA LEU A 159 -25.15 -21.04 -9.30
C LEU A 159 -23.79 -20.50 -9.76
N TYR A 160 -23.40 -19.32 -9.27
CA TYR A 160 -22.11 -18.73 -9.63
C TYR A 160 -21.01 -19.05 -8.61
N TYR A 161 -19.76 -18.91 -9.04
CA TYR A 161 -18.61 -18.77 -8.17
C TYR A 161 -17.82 -17.54 -8.60
N ALA A 162 -17.47 -16.65 -7.67
CA ALA A 162 -16.73 -15.43 -7.95
C ALA A 162 -15.51 -15.28 -7.05
N VAL A 163 -14.40 -14.82 -7.63
CA VAL A 163 -13.21 -14.41 -6.88
C VAL A 163 -13.26 -12.89 -6.72
N ARG A 164 -13.16 -12.41 -5.49
CA ARG A 164 -13.20 -11.00 -5.11
C ARG A 164 -11.81 -10.54 -4.74
N SER A 165 -11.25 -9.65 -5.57
CA SER A 165 -9.94 -9.08 -5.32
C SER A 165 -10.04 -7.90 -4.35
N SER A 166 -9.03 -7.72 -3.51
CA SER A 166 -8.88 -6.49 -2.72
C SER A 166 -8.81 -5.23 -3.59
N ALA A 167 -8.47 -5.35 -4.88
CA ALA A 167 -8.51 -4.23 -5.84
C ALA A 167 -9.93 -3.72 -6.15
N GLU A 168 -10.97 -4.49 -5.82
CA GLU A 168 -12.38 -4.09 -5.96
C GLU A 168 -12.88 -3.24 -4.77
N ILE A 169 -12.07 -3.13 -3.70
CA ILE A 169 -12.46 -2.47 -2.46
C ILE A 169 -12.06 -0.99 -2.55
N SER A 170 -13.05 -0.10 -2.52
CA SER A 170 -12.80 1.33 -2.38
C SER A 170 -12.45 1.66 -0.93
N SER A 171 -11.27 2.23 -0.70
CA SER A 171 -10.85 2.68 0.64
C SER A 171 -11.75 3.80 1.17
N ILE A 172 -12.26 4.67 0.28
CA ILE A 172 -13.19 5.75 0.64
C ILE A 172 -14.51 5.15 1.12
N PHE A 173 -15.05 4.15 0.41
CA PHE A 173 -16.26 3.45 0.82
C PHE A 173 -16.10 2.82 2.20
N VAL A 174 -15.01 2.09 2.44
CA VAL A 174 -14.77 1.46 3.75
C VAL A 174 -14.68 2.51 4.87
N ARG A 175 -13.98 3.62 4.64
CA ARG A 175 -13.87 4.70 5.63
C ARG A 175 -15.22 5.37 5.92
N ASN A 176 -15.98 5.67 4.87
CA ASN A 176 -17.33 6.22 5.00
C ASN A 176 -18.29 5.25 5.68
N PHE A 177 -18.11 3.95 5.43
CA PHE A 177 -18.88 2.91 6.07
C PHE A 177 -18.63 2.88 7.58
N VAL A 178 -17.37 2.79 7.99
CA VAL A 178 -16.97 2.86 9.40
C VAL A 178 -17.43 4.19 10.03
N TRP A 179 -17.45 5.28 9.25
CA TRP A 179 -17.99 6.55 9.69
C TRP A 179 -19.51 6.52 9.94
N LEU A 180 -20.28 5.74 9.19
CA LEU A 180 -21.73 5.67 9.37
C LEU A 180 -22.19 4.47 10.21
N GLU A 181 -21.29 3.57 10.60
CA GLU A 181 -21.60 2.29 11.25
C GLU A 181 -22.50 2.44 12.48
N ASP A 182 -22.19 3.37 13.38
CA ASP A 182 -22.99 3.63 14.59
C ASP A 182 -24.42 4.08 14.27
N TYR A 183 -24.61 4.82 13.17
CA TYR A 183 -25.92 5.30 12.73
C TYR A 183 -26.71 4.20 12.02
N PHE A 184 -26.05 3.33 11.24
CA PHE A 184 -26.68 2.19 10.60
C PHE A 184 -27.23 1.17 11.60
N GLN A 185 -26.50 0.95 12.70
CA GLN A 185 -26.90 -0.01 13.75
C GLN A 185 -28.08 0.51 14.59
N ASN A 186 -28.27 1.83 14.68
CA ASN A 186 -29.31 2.43 15.50
C ASN A 186 -30.46 3.02 14.67
N LYS A 187 -31.36 2.15 14.20
CA LYS A 187 -32.54 2.53 13.40
C LYS A 187 -33.60 3.34 14.16
N GLN A 188 -33.40 3.59 15.46
CA GLN A 188 -34.29 4.43 16.28
C GLN A 188 -33.85 5.89 16.31
N LEU A 189 -32.74 6.23 15.64
CA LEU A 189 -32.30 7.61 15.52
C LEU A 189 -33.27 8.36 14.60
N GLU A 190 -34.05 9.25 15.20
CA GLU A 190 -34.93 10.17 14.48
C GLU A 190 -34.37 11.59 14.59
N VAL A 191 -34.48 12.33 13.50
CA VAL A 191 -34.16 13.76 13.46
C VAL A 191 -35.48 14.52 13.52
N ASP A 192 -35.50 15.65 14.21
CA ASP A 192 -36.66 16.54 14.26
C ASP A 192 -37.20 16.81 12.84
N GLU A 193 -38.51 16.66 12.66
CA GLU A 193 -39.18 16.82 11.37
C GLU A 193 -38.99 18.24 10.79
N ALA A 194 -38.83 19.27 11.64
CA ALA A 194 -38.53 20.62 11.19
C ALA A 194 -37.15 20.71 10.54
N ILE A 195 -36.14 20.04 11.12
CA ILE A 195 -34.78 19.98 10.57
C ILE A 195 -34.77 19.15 9.29
N THR A 196 -35.41 17.98 9.33
CA THR A 196 -35.54 17.08 8.17
C THR A 196 -36.18 17.81 6.99
N SER A 197 -37.31 18.47 7.21
CA SER A 197 -38.00 19.25 6.17
C SER A 197 -37.16 20.39 5.62
N ALA A 198 -36.41 21.10 6.48
CA ALA A 198 -35.52 22.17 6.05
C ALA A 198 -34.37 21.66 5.17
N VAL A 199 -33.73 20.56 5.57
CA VAL A 199 -32.66 19.91 4.81
C VAL A 199 -33.17 19.43 3.45
N LEU A 200 -34.27 18.67 3.42
CA LEU A 200 -34.85 18.16 2.18
C LEU A 200 -35.26 19.28 1.22
N THR A 201 -35.85 20.35 1.75
CA THR A 201 -36.20 21.53 0.93
C THR A 201 -34.95 22.17 0.33
N LEU A 202 -33.89 22.33 1.12
CA LEU A 202 -32.64 22.93 0.68
C LEU A 202 -31.96 22.09 -0.41
N VAL A 203 -31.81 20.78 -0.20
CA VAL A 203 -31.23 19.84 -1.17
C VAL A 203 -32.04 19.83 -2.46
N LYS A 204 -33.37 19.82 -2.36
CA LYS A 204 -34.26 19.90 -3.53
C LYS A 204 -34.10 21.20 -4.33
N THR A 205 -33.88 22.33 -3.66
CA THR A 205 -33.69 23.62 -4.33
C THR A 205 -32.29 23.79 -4.92
N GLN A 206 -31.29 23.12 -4.34
CA GLN A 206 -29.90 23.20 -4.77
C GLN A 206 -29.25 21.81 -4.71
N PRO A 207 -29.50 20.94 -5.72
CA PRO A 207 -28.84 19.64 -5.82
C PRO A 207 -27.32 19.79 -5.88
N GLY A 208 -26.60 18.91 -5.17
CA GLY A 208 -25.14 18.99 -5.04
C GLY A 208 -24.65 20.00 -4.01
N ILE A 209 -25.54 20.54 -3.15
CA ILE A 209 -25.10 21.33 -2.00
C ILE A 209 -24.25 20.47 -1.06
N THR A 210 -23.17 21.04 -0.52
CA THR A 210 -22.24 20.28 0.31
C THR A 210 -22.71 20.16 1.76
N LEU A 211 -22.29 19.11 2.47
CA LEU A 211 -22.64 18.92 3.89
C LEU A 211 -22.32 20.16 4.74
N ALA A 212 -21.14 20.74 4.56
CA ALA A 212 -20.72 21.95 5.28
C ALA A 212 -21.65 23.16 4.99
N ASN A 213 -22.11 23.29 3.74
CA ASN A 213 -23.04 24.36 3.38
C ASN A 213 -24.45 24.14 3.95
N ILE A 214 -24.88 22.89 4.13
CA ILE A 214 -26.15 22.59 4.80
C ILE A 214 -26.08 23.00 6.28
N THR A 215 -25.04 22.58 7.00
CA THR A 215 -24.87 22.95 8.42
C THR A 215 -24.69 24.45 8.63
N ASN A 216 -24.07 25.16 7.68
CA ASN A 216 -23.92 26.62 7.76
C ASN A 216 -25.22 27.39 7.51
N ARG A 217 -26.16 26.82 6.73
CA ARG A 217 -27.44 27.48 6.37
C ARG A 217 -28.57 27.14 7.32
N ILE A 218 -28.52 25.98 7.97
CA ILE A 218 -29.53 25.51 8.91
C ILE A 218 -28.87 25.46 10.29
N GLU A 219 -29.03 26.53 11.08
CA GLU A 219 -28.36 26.71 12.37
C GLU A 219 -28.62 25.56 13.36
N GLN A 220 -29.80 24.92 13.28
CA GLN A 220 -30.17 23.77 14.12
C GLN A 220 -29.65 22.42 13.60
N ALA A 221 -29.12 22.35 12.37
CA ALA A 221 -28.61 21.11 11.80
C ALA A 221 -27.17 20.85 12.26
N SER A 222 -26.95 19.69 12.89
CA SER A 222 -25.62 19.20 13.26
C SER A 222 -25.13 18.16 12.26
N VAL A 223 -23.84 17.82 12.31
CA VAL A 223 -23.27 16.72 11.54
C VAL A 223 -23.95 15.39 11.89
N ASP A 224 -24.32 15.17 13.15
CA ASP A 224 -25.07 13.97 13.57
C ASP A 224 -26.44 13.90 12.89
N HIS A 225 -27.18 15.02 12.81
CA HIS A 225 -28.46 15.04 12.09
C HIS A 225 -28.27 14.64 10.63
N LEU A 226 -27.24 15.14 9.95
CA LEU A 226 -26.97 14.77 8.55
C LEU A 226 -26.54 13.31 8.40
N ASN A 227 -25.69 12.80 9.28
CA ASN A 227 -25.29 11.39 9.28
C ASN A 227 -26.51 10.46 9.50
N ILE A 228 -27.45 10.83 10.37
CA ILE A 228 -28.71 10.08 10.55
C ILE A 228 -29.54 10.12 9.28
N LEU A 229 -29.70 11.30 8.63
CA LEU A 229 -30.47 11.41 7.40
C LEU A 229 -29.85 10.61 6.24
N ILE A 230 -28.52 10.55 6.16
CA ILE A 230 -27.80 9.70 5.20
C ILE A 230 -28.03 8.22 5.54
N ALA A 231 -27.84 7.83 6.80
CA ALA A 231 -27.94 6.43 7.23
C ALA A 231 -29.38 5.86 7.17
N THR A 232 -30.38 6.74 7.12
CA THR A 232 -31.81 6.41 6.99
C THR A 232 -32.34 6.62 5.56
N ASP A 233 -31.45 6.80 4.59
CA ASP A 233 -31.76 6.98 3.17
C ASP A 233 -32.74 8.14 2.89
N ARG A 234 -32.78 9.16 3.77
CA ARG A 234 -33.59 10.37 3.59
C ARG A 234 -32.94 11.35 2.62
N VAL A 235 -31.61 11.33 2.56
CA VAL A 235 -30.77 12.04 1.58
C VAL A 235 -29.68 11.11 1.11
N TYR A 236 -29.19 11.34 -0.10
CA TYR A 236 -28.17 10.53 -0.76
C TYR A 236 -26.83 11.25 -0.83
N VAL A 237 -25.76 10.50 -0.58
CA VAL A 237 -24.36 10.89 -0.82
C VAL A 237 -23.64 9.71 -1.47
N ASP A 238 -22.71 9.99 -2.39
CA ASP A 238 -21.90 8.92 -2.99
C ASP A 238 -20.77 8.52 -2.03
N LEU A 239 -20.97 7.40 -1.32
CA LEU A 239 -20.02 6.88 -0.35
C LEU A 239 -18.71 6.39 -0.98
N TYR A 240 -18.59 6.29 -2.31
CA TYR A 240 -17.38 5.80 -2.99
C TYR A 240 -16.44 6.91 -3.42
N THR A 241 -16.89 8.17 -3.49
CA THR A 241 -16.15 9.26 -4.14
C THR A 241 -15.45 10.19 -3.15
N THR A 242 -16.15 10.66 -2.12
CA THR A 242 -15.64 11.65 -1.17
C THR A 242 -15.77 11.16 0.26
N PHE A 243 -14.74 11.40 1.08
CA PHE A 243 -14.75 11.02 2.49
C PHE A 243 -15.64 11.96 3.33
N LEU A 244 -16.53 11.40 4.15
CA LEU A 244 -17.50 12.13 4.97
C LEU A 244 -16.88 13.06 6.01
N GLY A 245 -15.65 12.78 6.45
CA GLY A 245 -14.90 13.70 7.31
C GLY A 245 -14.41 14.97 6.60
N GLN A 246 -14.71 15.16 5.32
CA GLN A 246 -14.44 16.39 4.55
C GLN A 246 -15.76 17.01 4.07
N PRO A 247 -16.59 17.56 4.98
CA PRO A 247 -17.96 17.98 4.67
C PRO A 247 -18.05 19.09 3.62
N GLU A 248 -16.96 19.82 3.36
CA GLU A 248 -16.87 20.84 2.32
C GLU A 248 -16.88 20.25 0.90
N GLN A 249 -16.53 18.97 0.74
CA GLN A 249 -16.42 18.28 -0.55
C GLN A 249 -17.55 17.27 -0.79
N VAL A 250 -18.34 16.94 0.24
CA VAL A 250 -19.39 15.93 0.15
C VAL A 250 -20.67 16.57 -0.38
N GLU A 251 -20.99 16.30 -1.64
CA GLU A 251 -22.22 16.72 -2.29
C GLU A 251 -23.41 15.85 -1.87
N VAL A 252 -24.55 16.49 -1.62
CA VAL A 252 -25.79 15.84 -1.15
C VAL A 252 -26.90 15.97 -2.19
N PHE A 253 -27.65 14.89 -2.36
CA PHE A 253 -28.77 14.75 -3.30
C PHE A 253 -29.98 14.13 -2.59
N LEU A 254 -31.15 14.13 -3.22
CA LEU A 254 -32.32 13.44 -2.67
C LEU A 254 -32.22 11.92 -2.84
N ASP A 255 -31.73 11.48 -4.00
CA ASP A 255 -31.61 10.08 -4.36
C ASP A 255 -30.41 9.84 -5.31
N GLN A 256 -30.16 8.56 -5.58
CA GLN A 256 -29.04 8.11 -6.42
C GLN A 256 -29.20 8.57 -7.87
N GLU A 257 -30.43 8.58 -8.39
CA GLU A 257 -30.77 8.97 -9.75
C GLU A 257 -30.49 10.46 -10.00
N GLU A 258 -30.82 11.33 -9.04
CA GLU A 258 -30.53 12.76 -9.08
C GLU A 258 -29.03 13.02 -9.06
N ALA A 259 -28.29 12.33 -8.18
CA ALA A 259 -26.83 12.40 -8.13
C ALA A 259 -26.21 12.00 -9.48
N PHE A 260 -26.67 10.89 -10.06
CA PHE A 260 -26.21 10.42 -11.36
C PHE A 260 -26.48 11.45 -12.46
N ALA A 261 -27.72 11.97 -12.54
CA ALA A 261 -28.10 12.98 -13.53
C ALA A 261 -27.25 14.25 -13.41
N TYR A 262 -27.05 14.73 -12.18
CA TYR A 262 -26.22 15.89 -11.88
C TYR A 262 -24.76 15.68 -12.34
N MET A 263 -24.17 14.52 -12.04
CA MET A 263 -22.81 14.18 -12.49
C MET A 263 -22.67 14.11 -14.02
N GLN A 264 -23.70 13.67 -14.74
CA GLN A 264 -23.66 13.66 -16.21
C GLN A 264 -23.77 15.08 -16.77
N MET A 265 -24.65 15.92 -16.19
CA MET A 265 -24.85 17.31 -16.62
C MET A 265 -23.63 18.19 -16.33
N SER A 266 -22.94 17.97 -15.22
CA SER A 266 -21.70 18.69 -14.89
C SER A 266 -20.55 18.30 -15.81
N LYS A 267 -20.45 17.03 -16.22
CA LYS A 267 -19.49 16.58 -17.26
C LYS A 267 -19.72 17.22 -18.63
N ILE A 268 -20.99 17.45 -19.00
CA ILE A 268 -21.37 18.09 -20.27
C ILE A 268 -21.16 19.62 -20.22
N SER A 269 -21.28 20.22 -19.02
CA SER A 269 -21.11 21.66 -18.80
C SER A 269 -19.65 22.09 -18.59
N ALA A 270 -18.69 21.16 -18.57
CA ALA A 270 -17.28 21.51 -18.75
C ALA A 270 -17.13 22.08 -20.16
N PRO A 271 -16.87 23.40 -20.33
CA PRO A 271 -16.75 23.96 -21.65
C PRO A 271 -15.52 23.30 -22.31
N ALA A 272 -15.73 22.71 -23.49
CA ALA A 272 -14.67 22.52 -24.48
C ALA A 272 -14.24 23.90 -25.05
N ALA A 273 -13.99 24.86 -24.17
CA ALA A 273 -13.24 26.05 -24.48
C ALA A 273 -11.78 25.69 -24.28
N ALA A 274 -11.01 25.78 -25.35
CA ALA A 274 -9.55 25.81 -25.31
C ALA A 274 -9.10 26.96 -24.41
N SER A 275 -9.03 26.70 -23.11
CA SER A 275 -8.27 27.47 -22.16
C SER A 275 -6.98 26.71 -21.94
N ASN A 276 -5.88 27.27 -22.43
CA ASN A 276 -4.51 26.89 -22.05
C ASN A 276 -4.27 27.19 -20.55
N VAL A 277 -5.14 26.72 -19.66
CA VAL A 277 -4.85 26.63 -18.24
C VAL A 277 -4.10 25.32 -18.10
N CYS A 278 -2.78 25.41 -18.17
CA CYS A 278 -1.90 24.29 -17.87
C CYS A 278 -2.19 23.89 -16.41
N ALA A 279 -2.92 22.80 -16.20
CA ALA A 279 -3.12 22.25 -14.86
C ALA A 279 -1.75 21.79 -14.35
N PHE A 280 -1.17 22.55 -13.41
CA PHE A 280 0.07 22.18 -12.73
C PHE A 280 -0.23 21.83 -11.28
N LYS A 281 0.49 20.85 -10.73
CA LYS A 281 0.30 20.40 -9.35
C LYS A 281 0.93 21.44 -8.41
N ILE A 282 0.14 22.01 -7.50
CA ILE A 282 0.65 22.94 -6.47
C ILE A 282 1.36 22.09 -5.41
N THR A 283 2.66 21.89 -5.58
CA THR A 283 3.52 21.21 -4.60
C THR A 283 4.78 22.01 -4.35
N VAL A 284 5.33 21.94 -3.14
CA VAL A 284 6.62 22.56 -2.81
C VAL A 284 7.68 22.04 -3.78
N GLY A 285 8.42 22.97 -4.38
CA GLY A 285 9.41 22.71 -5.43
C GLY A 285 8.92 23.01 -6.85
N THR A 286 7.62 23.23 -7.06
CA THR A 286 7.05 23.50 -8.40
C THR A 286 7.37 24.93 -8.84
N SER A 287 7.88 25.08 -10.07
CA SER A 287 8.11 26.37 -10.70
C SER A 287 6.88 26.86 -11.46
N ILE A 288 6.51 28.11 -11.23
CA ILE A 288 5.37 28.80 -11.86
C ILE A 288 5.86 30.09 -12.53
N CYS A 289 5.16 30.54 -13.57
CA CYS A 289 5.42 31.82 -14.21
C CYS A 289 4.36 32.82 -13.76
N TRP A 290 4.76 33.89 -13.08
CA TRP A 290 3.90 35.01 -12.72
C TRP A 290 4.40 36.29 -13.40
N ASP A 291 3.61 36.81 -14.34
CA ASP A 291 3.91 38.04 -15.10
C ASP A 291 5.27 37.98 -15.83
N GLY A 292 5.60 36.81 -16.39
CA GLY A 292 6.86 36.54 -17.10
C GLY A 292 8.07 36.27 -16.20
N ILE A 293 7.88 36.29 -14.87
CA ILE A 293 8.93 36.00 -13.89
C ILE A 293 8.72 34.59 -13.32
N ILE A 294 9.81 33.83 -13.22
CA ILE A 294 9.79 32.49 -12.64
C ILE A 294 9.83 32.59 -11.12
N TRP A 295 8.91 31.90 -10.48
CA TRP A 295 8.81 31.74 -9.04
C TRP A 295 8.76 30.25 -8.69
N GLN A 296 9.38 29.87 -7.58
CA GLN A 296 9.30 28.53 -7.03
C GLN A 296 8.40 28.53 -5.80
N ILE A 297 7.48 27.57 -5.73
CA ILE A 297 6.66 27.35 -4.54
C ILE A 297 7.55 26.73 -3.46
N VAL A 298 7.75 27.44 -2.36
CA VAL A 298 8.61 26.98 -1.24
C VAL A 298 7.80 26.61 -0.01
N ASN A 299 6.55 27.05 0.09
CA ASN A 299 5.64 26.67 1.17
C ASN A 299 4.20 26.63 0.66
N THR A 300 3.43 25.63 1.09
CA THR A 300 1.99 25.51 0.84
C THR A 300 1.31 25.36 2.19
N GLY A 301 0.95 26.49 2.82
CA GLY A 301 0.21 26.50 4.07
C GLY A 301 -1.30 26.57 3.85
N ASP A 302 -2.06 26.33 4.91
CA ASP A 302 -3.54 26.35 4.85
C ASP A 302 -4.12 27.72 4.50
N LYS A 303 -3.36 28.80 4.71
CA LYS A 303 -3.79 30.20 4.48
C LYS A 303 -2.98 30.95 3.42
N SER A 304 -1.74 30.57 3.20
CA SER A 304 -0.85 31.25 2.26
C SER A 304 0.16 30.31 1.58
N ILE A 305 0.55 30.70 0.37
CA ILE A 305 1.58 30.07 -0.44
C ILE A 305 2.80 31.00 -0.50
N GLY A 306 3.94 30.46 -0.08
CA GLY A 306 5.23 31.12 -0.17
C GLY A 306 5.88 30.88 -1.53
N LEU A 307 6.22 31.96 -2.23
CA LEU A 307 6.91 31.99 -3.50
C LEU A 307 8.32 32.57 -3.34
N LEU A 308 9.32 31.89 -3.91
CA LEU A 308 10.71 32.33 -3.90
C LEU A 308 11.20 32.53 -5.35
N LYS A 309 11.84 33.66 -5.61
CA LYS A 309 12.49 33.95 -6.88
C LYS A 309 13.99 33.61 -6.81
N ASP A 310 14.61 33.34 -7.96
CA ASP A 310 16.04 33.00 -8.10
C ASP A 310 17.00 34.05 -7.50
N ASP A 311 16.56 35.31 -7.35
CA ASP A 311 17.33 36.39 -6.71
C ASP A 311 17.21 36.42 -5.17
N GLY A 312 16.53 35.43 -4.58
CA GLY A 312 16.31 35.28 -3.14
C GLY A 312 15.13 36.09 -2.59
N LYS A 313 14.36 36.78 -3.45
CA LYS A 313 13.14 37.48 -3.01
C LYS A 313 12.02 36.50 -2.70
N PHE A 314 11.47 36.64 -1.51
CA PHE A 314 10.35 35.86 -1.00
C PHE A 314 9.08 36.70 -0.98
N ILE A 315 7.97 36.13 -1.45
CA ILE A 315 6.62 36.70 -1.39
C ILE A 315 5.70 35.64 -0.81
N ASP A 316 4.91 36.02 0.19
CA ASP A 316 3.82 35.19 0.72
C ASP A 316 2.49 35.71 0.16
N LEU A 317 1.70 34.83 -0.45
CA LEU A 317 0.40 35.17 -1.03
C LEU A 317 -0.69 34.39 -0.33
N PHE A 318 -1.81 35.04 0.03
CA PHE A 318 -3.00 34.32 0.47
C PHE A 318 -3.49 33.38 -0.63
N ASN A 319 -4.00 32.20 -0.23
CA ASN A 319 -4.46 31.17 -1.16
C ASN A 319 -5.54 31.71 -2.12
N GLU A 320 -6.48 32.51 -1.61
CA GLU A 320 -7.51 33.19 -2.41
C GLU A 320 -6.89 34.06 -3.52
N THR A 321 -5.89 34.87 -3.19
CA THR A 321 -5.19 35.74 -4.15
C THR A 321 -4.41 34.92 -5.18
N PHE A 322 -3.77 33.83 -4.74
CA PHE A 322 -3.03 32.94 -5.61
C PHE A 322 -3.95 32.26 -6.63
N GLU A 323 -5.08 31.71 -6.15
CA GLU A 323 -6.11 31.10 -6.99
C GLU A 323 -6.73 32.10 -7.95
N GLU A 324 -7.02 33.33 -7.51
CA GLU A 324 -7.47 34.40 -8.41
C GLU A 324 -6.47 34.68 -9.53
N LEU A 325 -5.16 34.71 -9.22
CA LEU A 325 -4.11 34.97 -10.22
C LEU A 325 -3.94 33.81 -11.20
N VAL A 326 -4.13 32.57 -10.75
CA VAL A 326 -4.17 31.37 -11.61
C VAL A 326 -5.42 31.39 -12.50
N ASN A 327 -6.59 31.66 -11.94
CA ASN A 327 -7.87 31.73 -12.66
C ASN A 327 -7.89 32.86 -13.70
N LYS A 328 -7.23 33.99 -13.40
CA LYS A 328 -7.04 35.12 -14.33
C LYS A 328 -5.93 34.87 -15.37
N GLY A 329 -5.26 33.71 -15.33
CA GLY A 329 -4.17 33.34 -16.25
C GLY A 329 -2.89 34.16 -16.08
N LYS A 330 -2.75 34.90 -14.98
CA LYS A 330 -1.53 35.68 -14.66
C LYS A 330 -0.42 34.80 -14.10
N ILE A 331 -0.80 33.73 -13.42
CA ILE A 331 0.08 32.65 -13.01
C ILE A 331 -0.17 31.45 -13.92
N THR A 332 0.88 30.96 -14.59
CA THR A 332 0.82 29.81 -15.50
C THR A 332 1.83 28.74 -15.10
N GLY A 333 1.47 27.48 -15.28
CA GLY A 333 2.37 26.35 -15.10
C GLY A 333 3.27 26.14 -16.29
N PHE A 334 4.49 25.66 -16.07
CA PHE A 334 5.34 25.19 -17.16
C PHE A 334 4.84 23.82 -17.64
N PRO A 335 4.65 23.61 -18.96
CA PRO A 335 4.41 22.28 -19.50
C PRO A 335 5.63 21.41 -19.16
N VAL A 336 5.38 20.29 -18.48
CA VAL A 336 6.40 19.27 -18.23
C VAL A 336 6.74 18.63 -19.57
N PHE A 337 7.74 19.18 -20.26
CA PHE A 337 8.38 18.50 -21.37
C PHE A 337 9.14 17.28 -20.83
N GLU A 338 9.15 16.20 -21.61
CA GLU A 338 9.83 14.93 -21.36
C GLU A 338 11.36 15.09 -21.17
N GLU A 339 11.79 15.65 -20.03
CA GLU A 339 13.20 15.79 -19.64
C GLU A 339 13.72 14.62 -18.76
N SER A 340 12.90 13.60 -18.51
CA SER A 340 13.12 12.67 -17.38
C SER A 340 14.27 11.67 -17.55
N ILE A 341 14.86 11.50 -18.74
CA ILE A 341 15.97 10.55 -18.95
C ILE A 341 17.33 11.25 -18.80
N ILE A 342 17.47 12.48 -19.32
CA ILE A 342 18.73 13.23 -19.28
C ILE A 342 19.00 13.78 -17.88
N ASN A 343 17.98 14.22 -17.14
CA ASN A 343 18.16 14.74 -15.78
C ASN A 343 18.59 13.66 -14.78
N ALA A 344 18.20 12.38 -14.96
CA ALA A 344 18.57 11.30 -14.03
C ALA A 344 20.08 10.98 -14.06
N GLU A 345 20.71 10.87 -15.24
CA GLU A 345 22.16 10.66 -15.36
C GLU A 345 22.96 11.85 -14.82
N VAL A 346 22.45 13.07 -15.05
CA VAL A 346 23.03 14.32 -14.55
C VAL A 346 22.96 14.40 -13.03
N GLU A 347 21.81 14.08 -12.44
CA GLU A 347 21.60 14.03 -11.00
C GLU A 347 22.46 12.95 -10.34
N GLU A 348 22.60 11.78 -10.98
CA GLU A 348 23.48 10.72 -10.50
C GLU A 348 24.96 11.14 -10.51
N LEU A 349 25.41 11.86 -11.55
CA LEU A 349 26.77 12.39 -11.62
C LEU A 349 27.03 13.47 -10.56
N ILE A 350 26.04 14.31 -10.26
CA ILE A 350 26.13 15.34 -9.22
C ILE A 350 26.11 14.69 -7.82
N ASN A 351 25.22 13.72 -7.58
CA ASN A 351 25.13 12.99 -6.30
C ASN A 351 26.38 12.15 -6.00
N LYS A 352 27.08 11.67 -7.04
CA LYS A 352 28.35 10.93 -6.92
C LYS A 352 29.59 11.82 -6.75
N ALA A 353 29.47 13.13 -6.94
CA ALA A 353 30.59 14.07 -6.84
C ALA A 353 30.79 14.53 -5.39
N SER A 354 32.02 14.46 -4.89
CA SER A 354 32.36 15.00 -3.57
C SER A 354 32.41 16.53 -3.58
N LYS A 355 32.40 17.15 -2.40
CA LYS A 355 32.57 18.62 -2.26
C LYS A 355 33.90 19.07 -2.87
N GLU A 356 34.93 18.23 -2.75
CA GLU A 356 36.25 18.43 -3.34
C GLU A 356 36.22 18.38 -4.88
N ASP A 357 35.48 17.43 -5.47
CA ASP A 357 35.34 17.30 -6.94
C ASP A 357 34.63 18.53 -7.53
N LEU A 358 33.60 19.05 -6.85
CA LEU A 358 32.90 20.27 -7.25
C LEU A 358 33.83 21.51 -7.18
N LYS A 359 34.67 21.60 -6.15
CA LYS A 359 35.66 22.67 -6.01
C LYS A 359 36.72 22.60 -7.12
N GLU A 360 37.15 21.40 -7.48
CA GLU A 360 38.09 21.19 -8.59
C GLU A 360 37.46 21.54 -9.95
N ALA A 361 36.18 21.26 -10.18
CA ALA A 361 35.44 21.60 -11.40
C ALA A 361 35.12 23.11 -11.53
N ASN A 362 34.96 23.83 -10.42
CA ASN A 362 34.72 25.28 -10.40
C ASN A 362 35.92 26.10 -10.89
N THR A 363 37.14 25.63 -10.63
CA THR A 363 38.38 26.30 -11.04
C THR A 363 38.52 26.44 -12.57
N PRO A 364 38.39 25.37 -13.38
CA PRO A 364 38.39 25.47 -14.83
C PRO A 364 37.16 26.19 -15.38
N TYR A 365 35.99 26.09 -14.73
CA TYR A 365 34.79 26.83 -15.16
C TYR A 365 35.02 28.34 -15.12
N ARG A 366 35.48 28.88 -13.99
CA ARG A 366 35.82 30.32 -13.85
C ARG A 366 36.86 30.78 -14.86
N ALA A 367 37.78 29.90 -15.25
CA ALA A 367 38.83 30.21 -16.24
C ALA A 367 38.33 30.21 -17.70
N ILE A 368 37.17 29.60 -18.00
CA ILE A 368 36.59 29.53 -19.34
C ILE A 368 35.31 30.34 -19.51
N GLU A 369 34.63 30.72 -18.41
CA GLU A 369 33.38 31.48 -18.40
C GLU A 369 33.41 32.74 -19.29
N PRO A 370 34.47 33.59 -19.28
CA PRO A 370 34.55 34.74 -20.19
C PRO A 370 34.60 34.36 -21.68
N PHE A 371 35.14 33.19 -22.01
CA PHE A 371 35.21 32.68 -23.38
C PHE A 371 33.90 32.00 -23.82
N LEU A 372 33.11 31.48 -22.87
CA LEU A 372 31.77 30.96 -23.14
C LEU A 372 30.78 32.09 -23.40
N ASN A 373 30.89 33.19 -22.65
CA ASN A 373 30.01 34.36 -22.75
C ASN A 373 30.43 35.36 -23.84
N GLY A 374 31.54 35.11 -24.55
CA GLY A 374 32.00 35.95 -25.66
C GLY A 374 32.61 37.30 -25.27
N THR A 375 32.97 37.49 -23.99
CA THR A 375 33.42 38.78 -23.44
C THR A 375 34.94 38.96 -23.43
N TYR A 376 35.71 38.02 -23.98
CA TYR A 376 37.18 38.00 -23.91
C TYR A 376 37.85 38.25 -25.27
N SER A 377 38.77 39.22 -25.32
CA SER A 377 39.39 39.72 -26.56
C SER A 377 40.65 38.95 -27.02
N THR A 378 41.18 38.05 -26.18
CA THR A 378 42.38 37.24 -26.49
C THR A 378 42.03 35.78 -26.79
N LYS A 379 42.86 35.07 -27.57
CA LYS A 379 42.61 33.66 -27.92
C LYS A 379 42.89 32.74 -26.71
N PRO A 380 42.03 31.74 -26.43
CA PRO A 380 42.23 30.81 -25.31
C PRO A 380 43.49 29.96 -25.49
N ASN A 381 44.17 29.65 -24.40
CA ASN A 381 45.34 28.76 -24.39
C ASN A 381 44.95 27.28 -24.56
N ARG A 382 45.93 26.37 -24.71
CA ARG A 382 45.69 24.94 -24.98
C ARG A 382 44.78 24.28 -23.93
N THR A 383 44.99 24.59 -22.65
CA THR A 383 44.23 24.01 -21.53
C THR A 383 42.80 24.54 -21.51
N GLN A 384 42.62 25.85 -21.70
CA GLN A 384 41.29 26.47 -21.82
C GLN A 384 40.51 25.93 -23.02
N ARG A 385 41.14 25.74 -24.18
CA ARG A 385 40.49 25.11 -25.36
C ARG A 385 40.01 23.70 -25.05
N ARG A 386 40.79 22.91 -24.31
CA ARG A 386 40.40 21.56 -23.88
C ARG A 386 39.19 21.61 -22.97
N TRP A 387 39.16 22.51 -21.98
CA TRP A 387 38.02 22.68 -21.08
C TRP A 387 36.77 23.18 -21.81
N ILE A 388 36.88 24.18 -22.70
CA ILE A 388 35.78 24.66 -23.55
C ILE A 388 35.21 23.52 -24.41
N SER A 389 36.08 22.69 -25.00
CA SER A 389 35.66 21.54 -25.80
C SER A 389 34.92 20.50 -24.94
N SER A 390 35.43 20.20 -23.74
CA SER A 390 34.79 19.28 -22.79
C SER A 390 33.44 19.81 -22.31
N TYR A 391 33.34 21.13 -22.04
CA TYR A 391 32.12 21.83 -21.66
C TYR A 391 31.07 21.77 -22.76
N ARG A 392 31.42 22.17 -24.00
CA ARG A 392 30.50 22.13 -25.14
C ARG A 392 30.08 20.72 -25.53
N LYS A 393 30.95 19.72 -25.33
CA LYS A 393 30.60 18.31 -25.55
C LYS A 393 29.57 17.85 -24.52
N ALA A 394 29.74 18.21 -23.25
CA ALA A 394 28.77 17.90 -22.20
C ALA A 394 27.45 18.66 -22.39
N GLU A 395 27.49 19.92 -22.83
CA GLU A 395 26.30 20.71 -23.16
C GLU A 395 25.47 20.07 -24.28
N LYS A 396 26.11 19.49 -25.30
CA LYS A 396 25.41 18.76 -26.37
C LYS A 396 24.78 17.43 -25.93
N ILE A 397 25.36 16.77 -24.93
CA ILE A 397 24.93 15.43 -24.50
C ILE A 397 23.92 15.52 -23.34
N TYR A 398 24.17 16.41 -22.40
CA TYR A 398 23.48 16.48 -21.10
C TYR A 398 22.74 17.80 -20.88
N THR A 399 22.68 18.69 -21.89
CA THR A 399 22.16 20.07 -21.79
C THR A 399 22.80 20.95 -20.70
N ARG A 400 23.78 20.40 -19.94
CA ARG A 400 24.53 21.07 -18.87
C ARG A 400 26.05 20.93 -19.09
N GLY A 401 26.68 21.99 -19.59
CA GLY A 401 28.12 21.95 -19.93
C GLY A 401 29.07 21.78 -18.74
N PHE A 402 28.66 22.22 -17.53
CA PHE A 402 29.50 22.17 -16.32
C PHE A 402 29.96 20.75 -15.96
N ILE A 403 29.13 19.75 -16.23
CA ILE A 403 29.42 18.32 -15.99
C ILE A 403 30.68 17.87 -16.74
N GLY A 404 30.95 18.45 -17.90
CA GLY A 404 32.14 18.17 -18.70
C GLY A 404 33.47 18.55 -18.03
N LEU A 405 33.42 19.29 -16.92
CA LEU A 405 34.56 19.77 -16.15
C LEU A 405 34.83 18.96 -14.88
N PHE A 406 33.98 17.98 -14.55
CA PHE A 406 34.18 17.13 -13.38
C PHE A 406 35.48 16.34 -13.50
N PRO A 407 36.26 16.22 -12.40
CA PRO A 407 37.50 15.48 -12.43
C PRO A 407 37.21 13.98 -12.64
N ARG A 408 37.84 13.40 -13.67
CA ARG A 408 37.71 11.96 -13.98
C ARG A 408 38.67 11.12 -13.14
N HIS A 409 38.75 11.37 -11.83
CA HIS A 409 39.70 10.64 -10.95
C HIS A 409 39.39 9.13 -10.89
N LYS A 410 38.11 8.75 -10.98
CA LYS A 410 37.67 7.34 -11.08
C LYS A 410 38.14 6.63 -12.36
N ASN A 411 38.58 7.38 -13.37
CA ASN A 411 39.12 6.84 -14.63
C ASN A 411 40.65 6.94 -14.70
N LYS A 412 41.33 7.30 -13.61
CA LYS A 412 42.80 7.34 -13.53
C LYS A 412 43.30 6.10 -12.80
N GLY A 413 44.21 5.37 -13.43
CA GLY A 413 44.84 4.17 -12.86
C GLY A 413 44.71 2.97 -13.80
N TRP A 414 45.62 2.01 -13.64
CA TRP A 414 45.54 0.73 -14.32
C TRP A 414 44.33 -0.03 -13.75
N TYR A 415 43.29 -0.21 -14.56
CA TYR A 415 42.20 -1.13 -14.26
C TYR A 415 42.80 -2.54 -14.33
N ARG A 416 42.99 -3.21 -13.19
CA ARG A 416 43.06 -4.67 -13.22
C ARG A 416 41.73 -5.14 -13.79
N GLU A 417 41.77 -6.02 -14.79
CA GLU A 417 40.56 -6.71 -15.25
C GLU A 417 39.83 -7.23 -14.01
N GLY A 418 38.58 -6.82 -13.84
CA GLY A 418 37.74 -7.24 -12.73
C GLY A 418 37.57 -8.76 -12.74
N LEU A 419 36.84 -9.28 -11.75
CA LEU A 419 36.37 -10.66 -11.86
C LEU A 419 35.62 -10.82 -13.18
N SER A 420 35.89 -11.92 -13.87
CA SER A 420 35.14 -12.30 -15.05
C SER A 420 33.66 -12.38 -14.70
N GLU A 421 32.80 -12.00 -15.64
CA GLU A 421 31.36 -11.92 -15.41
C GLU A 421 30.80 -13.28 -15.01
N GLU A 422 31.36 -14.35 -15.58
CA GLU A 422 31.03 -15.74 -15.24
C GLU A 422 31.33 -16.08 -13.77
N VAL A 423 32.49 -15.63 -13.26
CA VAL A 423 32.86 -15.86 -11.85
C VAL A 423 32.03 -15.00 -10.91
N ARG A 424 31.67 -13.77 -11.32
CA ARG A 424 30.79 -12.89 -10.55
C ARG A 424 29.39 -13.49 -10.39
N LEU A 425 28.79 -13.94 -11.49
CA LEU A 425 27.46 -14.57 -11.49
C LEU A 425 27.47 -15.85 -10.65
N LEU A 426 28.49 -16.70 -10.83
CA LEU A 426 28.65 -17.92 -10.03
C LEU A 426 28.80 -17.62 -8.54
N MET A 427 29.50 -16.54 -8.18
CA MET A 427 29.67 -16.11 -6.79
C MET A 427 28.33 -15.67 -6.18
N GLU A 428 27.54 -14.89 -6.90
CA GLU A 428 26.22 -14.42 -6.43
C GLU A 428 25.24 -15.58 -6.25
N GLU A 429 25.19 -16.51 -7.21
CA GLU A 429 24.42 -17.75 -7.12
C GLU A 429 24.84 -18.59 -5.90
N HIS A 430 26.15 -18.83 -5.75
CA HIS A 430 26.69 -19.60 -4.63
C HIS A 430 26.38 -18.96 -3.27
N ILE A 431 26.47 -17.63 -3.14
CA ILE A 431 26.10 -16.94 -1.91
C ILE A 431 24.63 -17.18 -1.59
N GLY A 432 23.74 -17.06 -2.58
CA GLY A 432 22.31 -17.29 -2.41
C GLY A 432 21.95 -18.71 -1.98
N GLU A 433 22.64 -19.73 -2.48
CA GLU A 433 22.31 -21.13 -2.22
C GLU A 433 23.04 -21.73 -1.02
N ASN A 434 24.33 -21.43 -0.87
CA ASN A 434 25.20 -22.08 0.12
C ASN A 434 25.43 -21.25 1.38
N TYR A 435 25.46 -19.92 1.27
CA TYR A 435 25.61 -19.06 2.43
C TYR A 435 24.26 -18.59 2.96
N GLU A 436 23.34 -18.12 2.13
CA GLU A 436 22.02 -17.64 2.52
C GLU A 436 21.01 -18.79 2.71
N ASN A 437 21.37 -19.79 3.50
CA ASN A 437 20.51 -20.94 3.78
C ASN A 437 20.36 -21.22 5.28
N ILE A 438 19.40 -22.08 5.60
CA ILE A 438 19.05 -22.46 6.97
C ILE A 438 20.15 -23.24 7.70
N LYS A 439 21.15 -23.77 6.98
CA LYS A 439 22.31 -24.47 7.57
C LYS A 439 23.32 -23.50 8.18
N GLN A 440 23.23 -22.21 7.85
CA GLN A 440 24.02 -21.13 8.45
C GLN A 440 25.54 -21.35 8.43
N HIS A 441 26.09 -21.81 7.31
CA HIS A 441 27.54 -21.92 7.16
C HIS A 441 28.24 -20.59 7.48
N CYS A 442 29.40 -20.63 8.12
CA CYS A 442 30.21 -19.42 8.30
C CYS A 442 30.85 -19.01 6.97
N ILE A 443 31.16 -17.72 6.81
CA ILE A 443 31.65 -17.17 5.52
C ILE A 443 32.90 -17.90 5.03
N ARG A 444 33.77 -18.33 5.95
CA ARG A 444 34.99 -19.09 5.61
C ARG A 444 34.66 -20.42 4.93
N HIS A 445 33.79 -21.23 5.51
CA HIS A 445 33.40 -22.53 4.93
C HIS A 445 32.66 -22.33 3.59
N ALA A 446 31.82 -21.30 3.49
CA ALA A 446 31.17 -20.97 2.22
C ALA A 446 32.20 -20.59 1.14
N TYR A 447 33.23 -19.82 1.49
CA TYR A 447 34.30 -19.48 0.55
C TYR A 447 35.15 -20.70 0.14
N GLU A 448 35.45 -21.61 1.06
CA GLU A 448 36.20 -22.84 0.74
C GLU A 448 35.41 -23.72 -0.26
N SER A 449 34.10 -23.91 -0.02
CA SER A 449 33.19 -24.57 -0.98
C SER A 449 33.14 -23.86 -2.34
N PHE A 450 33.05 -22.51 -2.34
CA PHE A 450 33.04 -21.74 -3.57
C PHE A 450 34.35 -21.92 -4.37
N LYS A 451 35.49 -21.95 -3.68
CA LYS A 451 36.80 -22.14 -4.29
C LYS A 451 36.90 -23.50 -5.00
N GLU A 452 36.40 -24.56 -4.38
CA GLU A 452 36.36 -25.90 -4.99
C GLU A 452 35.52 -25.90 -6.28
N ILE A 453 34.39 -25.18 -6.30
CA ILE A 453 33.55 -25.05 -7.49
C ILE A 453 34.26 -24.26 -8.59
N CYS A 454 34.98 -23.19 -8.25
CA CYS A 454 35.81 -22.46 -9.21
C CYS A 454 36.88 -23.37 -9.83
N ASP A 455 37.60 -24.12 -8.99
CA ASP A 455 38.67 -25.03 -9.43
C ASP A 455 38.11 -26.13 -10.36
N GLN A 456 36.94 -26.71 -10.04
CA GLN A 456 36.25 -27.70 -10.89
C GLN A 456 35.82 -27.14 -12.25
N LYS A 457 35.35 -25.89 -12.29
CA LYS A 457 34.95 -25.21 -13.52
C LYS A 457 36.13 -24.58 -14.29
N GLY A 458 37.36 -24.73 -13.79
CA GLY A 458 38.57 -24.15 -14.39
C GLY A 458 38.68 -22.64 -14.25
N TYR A 459 37.91 -22.04 -13.34
CA TYR A 459 37.95 -20.60 -13.06
C TYR A 459 38.98 -20.26 -11.99
N LYS A 460 39.61 -19.10 -12.11
CA LYS A 460 40.45 -18.55 -11.04
C LYS A 460 39.57 -17.94 -9.95
N PRO A 461 39.58 -18.47 -8.71
CA PRO A 461 38.73 -17.95 -7.64
C PRO A 461 39.15 -16.53 -7.22
N PRO A 462 38.19 -15.66 -6.84
CA PRO A 462 38.46 -14.38 -6.21
C PRO A 462 39.17 -14.54 -4.87
N SER A 463 39.70 -13.44 -4.32
CA SER A 463 40.22 -13.45 -2.96
C SER A 463 39.11 -13.66 -1.92
N ASN A 464 39.47 -14.18 -0.74
CA ASN A 464 38.54 -14.34 0.38
C ASN A 464 37.87 -13.00 0.76
N GLU A 465 38.62 -11.90 0.72
CA GLU A 465 38.08 -10.56 1.00
C GLU A 465 37.08 -10.09 -0.06
N SER A 466 37.31 -10.42 -1.34
CA SER A 466 36.35 -10.12 -2.40
C SER A 466 35.03 -10.89 -2.19
N TYR A 467 35.11 -12.16 -1.78
CA TYR A 467 33.92 -12.96 -1.45
C TYR A 467 33.20 -12.44 -0.20
N ARG A 468 33.94 -12.09 0.86
CA ARG A 468 33.37 -11.45 2.06
C ARG A 468 32.66 -10.14 1.73
N GLN A 469 33.25 -9.33 0.86
CA GLN A 469 32.64 -8.08 0.44
C GLN A 469 31.36 -8.33 -0.36
N ALA A 470 31.36 -9.33 -1.26
CA ALA A 470 30.16 -9.73 -1.98
C ALA A 470 29.04 -10.16 -1.02
N VAL A 471 29.34 -10.97 0.01
CA VAL A 471 28.39 -11.34 1.06
C VAL A 471 27.87 -10.11 1.82
N ARG A 472 28.74 -9.16 2.20
CA ARG A 472 28.35 -7.94 2.93
C ARG A 472 27.50 -6.98 2.10
N ASN A 473 27.70 -6.97 0.78
CA ASN A 473 26.93 -6.13 -0.13
C ASN A 473 25.52 -6.66 -0.39
N ARG A 474 25.21 -7.91 -0.02
CA ARG A 474 23.86 -8.48 -0.12
C ARG A 474 22.95 -7.84 0.94
N PRO A 475 21.65 -7.62 0.67
CA PRO A 475 20.73 -7.02 1.64
C PRO A 475 20.70 -7.80 2.97
N LEU A 476 21.02 -7.13 4.08
CA LEU A 476 21.17 -7.78 5.39
C LEU A 476 19.87 -8.43 5.88
N HIS A 477 18.74 -7.74 5.72
CA HIS A 477 17.41 -8.28 6.05
C HIS A 477 17.12 -9.59 5.32
N GLU A 478 17.32 -9.65 4.00
CA GLU A 478 17.09 -10.86 3.21
C GLU A 478 18.01 -12.01 3.63
N GLN A 479 19.29 -11.70 3.90
CA GLN A 479 20.25 -12.69 4.38
C GLN A 479 19.80 -13.31 5.70
N ILE A 480 19.44 -12.49 6.69
CA ILE A 480 18.98 -12.97 8.00
C ILE A 480 17.66 -13.73 7.85
N LYS A 481 16.73 -13.24 7.01
CA LYS A 481 15.45 -13.89 6.75
C LYS A 481 15.65 -15.32 6.21
N LYS A 482 16.51 -15.49 5.20
CA LYS A 482 16.81 -16.83 4.64
C LYS A 482 17.58 -17.74 5.61
N ARG A 483 18.46 -17.16 6.44
CA ARG A 483 19.32 -17.93 7.36
C ARG A 483 18.64 -18.28 8.69
N MET A 484 17.84 -17.38 9.25
CA MET A 484 17.33 -17.39 10.63
C MET A 484 15.81 -17.23 10.72
N GLY A 485 15.14 -16.91 9.61
CA GLY A 485 13.69 -16.71 9.54
C GLY A 485 13.24 -15.28 9.83
N ASP A 486 11.94 -15.03 9.62
CA ASP A 486 11.35 -13.69 9.65
C ASP A 486 11.52 -12.96 10.98
N ARG A 487 11.43 -13.67 12.12
CA ARG A 487 11.53 -13.04 13.46
C ARG A 487 12.91 -12.48 13.76
N ALA A 488 13.95 -13.14 13.28
CA ALA A 488 15.32 -12.65 13.46
C ALA A 488 15.60 -11.44 12.56
N ALA A 489 15.05 -11.48 11.34
CA ALA A 489 15.21 -10.41 10.35
C ALA A 489 14.47 -9.13 10.73
N TYR A 490 13.41 -9.22 11.55
CA TYR A 490 12.61 -8.07 12.01
C TYR A 490 13.44 -6.95 12.63
N LYS A 491 14.55 -7.27 13.31
CA LYS A 491 15.44 -6.26 13.91
C LYS A 491 16.16 -5.39 12.88
N GLU A 492 16.35 -5.91 11.68
CA GLU A 492 16.99 -5.20 10.56
C GLU A 492 15.96 -4.62 9.59
N GLU A 493 14.66 -4.77 9.87
CA GLU A 493 13.65 -4.03 9.10
C GLU A 493 13.82 -2.54 9.38
N PRO A 494 13.78 -1.69 8.33
CA PRO A 494 13.84 -0.25 8.53
C PRO A 494 12.72 0.17 9.46
N PHE A 495 13.08 0.92 10.51
CA PHE A 495 12.09 1.48 11.42
C PHE A 495 11.19 2.42 10.62
N TYR A 496 9.92 2.05 10.49
CA TYR A 496 8.92 2.88 9.86
C TYR A 496 8.51 3.97 10.86
N TRP A 497 9.13 5.15 10.74
CA TRP A 497 8.71 6.35 11.49
C TRP A 497 7.24 6.69 11.26
N TYR A 498 6.75 6.35 10.06
CA TYR A 498 5.37 6.53 9.66
C TYR A 498 4.92 5.27 8.93
N LEU A 499 3.85 4.65 9.40
CA LEU A 499 3.14 3.63 8.65
C LEU A 499 2.33 4.33 7.57
N TYR A 500 2.95 4.65 6.42
CA TYR A 500 2.18 5.10 5.27
C TYR A 500 1.31 3.93 4.81
N ARG A 501 0.00 4.03 5.04
CA ARG A 501 -1.00 3.08 4.57
C ARG A 501 -1.89 3.84 3.60
N GLU A 502 -1.90 3.41 2.35
CA GLU A 502 -2.74 4.02 1.29
C GLU A 502 -4.24 4.01 1.65
N GLU A 503 -4.66 3.11 2.53
CA GLU A 503 -6.06 2.81 2.84
C GLU A 503 -6.55 3.32 4.21
N THR A 504 -5.66 3.72 5.13
CA THR A 504 -6.04 4.12 6.50
C THR A 504 -5.19 5.30 6.96
N PRO A 505 -5.81 6.43 7.37
CA PRO A 505 -5.09 7.57 7.93
C PRO A 505 -4.23 7.20 9.14
N LEU A 506 -3.13 7.92 9.33
CA LEU A 506 -2.10 7.62 10.34
C LEU A 506 -2.64 7.50 11.79
N HIS A 507 -3.66 8.30 12.11
CA HIS A 507 -4.28 8.39 13.43
C HIS A 507 -5.75 7.95 13.44
N GLY A 508 -6.20 7.33 12.35
CA GLY A 508 -7.63 7.16 12.08
C GLY A 508 -8.28 8.48 11.65
N ASP A 509 -9.56 8.41 11.40
CA ASP A 509 -10.43 9.51 11.05
C ASP A 509 -11.15 10.12 12.26
N ARG A 510 -11.23 9.37 13.36
CA ARG A 510 -11.92 9.77 14.59
C ARG A 510 -10.96 9.77 15.79
N PRO A 511 -11.24 10.60 16.81
CA PRO A 511 -10.56 10.50 18.09
C PRO A 511 -10.62 9.07 18.62
N PHE A 512 -9.46 8.55 19.03
CA PHE A 512 -9.31 7.21 19.61
C PHE A 512 -9.62 6.02 18.67
N GLU A 513 -9.77 6.25 17.36
CA GLU A 513 -9.99 5.17 16.39
C GLU A 513 -8.77 4.25 16.27
N ILE A 514 -7.56 4.82 16.31
CA ILE A 514 -6.30 4.06 16.28
C ILE A 514 -5.47 4.36 17.52
N GLY A 515 -5.32 3.34 18.37
CA GLY A 515 -4.36 3.35 19.47
C GLY A 515 -3.02 2.76 19.05
N HIS A 516 -1.96 3.55 19.11
CA HIS A 516 -0.59 3.06 18.91
C HIS A 516 -0.04 2.55 20.25
N ILE A 517 0.22 1.24 20.34
CA ILE A 517 0.83 0.63 21.51
C ILE A 517 2.30 0.40 21.21
N ASP A 518 3.16 1.07 21.98
CA ASP A 518 4.60 0.86 21.94
C ASP A 518 5.11 0.45 23.31
N HIS A 519 6.20 -0.30 23.34
CA HIS A 519 6.88 -0.70 24.57
C HIS A 519 8.34 -0.29 24.48
N THR A 520 8.78 0.47 25.47
CA THR A 520 10.19 0.81 25.64
C THR A 520 10.69 0.06 26.85
N GLU A 521 11.70 -0.79 26.67
CA GLU A 521 12.45 -1.34 27.78
C GLU A 521 13.14 -0.16 28.49
N ALA A 522 12.75 0.10 29.72
CA ALA A 522 13.36 1.13 30.54
C ALA A 522 14.56 0.53 31.28
N ASP A 523 15.75 1.11 31.07
CA ASP A 523 16.97 0.77 31.80
C ASP A 523 16.91 1.31 33.24
N VAL A 524 15.98 0.78 34.04
CA VAL A 524 15.76 1.19 35.43
C VAL A 524 15.65 -0.03 36.34
N GLU A 525 16.32 0.03 37.49
CA GLU A 525 16.15 -0.94 38.57
C GLU A 525 14.97 -0.52 39.47
N LEU A 526 13.94 -1.35 39.55
CA LEU A 526 12.77 -1.09 40.38
C LEU A 526 12.88 -1.84 41.72
N LEU A 527 12.86 -1.10 42.83
CA LEU A 527 12.75 -1.66 44.18
C LEU A 527 11.27 -1.74 44.57
N SER A 528 10.69 -2.94 44.55
CA SER A 528 9.32 -3.16 45.01
C SER A 528 9.27 -3.17 46.55
N SER A 529 8.30 -2.46 47.13
CA SER A 529 8.02 -2.52 48.57
C SER A 529 7.42 -3.85 49.01
N GLN A 530 6.95 -4.69 48.08
CA GLN A 530 6.47 -6.04 48.38
C GLN A 530 7.60 -7.00 48.81
N ASP A 531 8.87 -6.67 48.54
CA ASP A 531 10.01 -7.44 49.04
C ASP A 531 10.36 -7.11 50.51
N LYS A 532 9.68 -6.13 51.14
CA LYS A 532 9.88 -5.81 52.57
C LYS A 532 9.02 -6.64 53.53
N PHE A 533 8.13 -7.50 53.03
CA PHE A 533 7.32 -8.44 53.85
C PHE A 533 7.53 -9.90 53.44
N SER A 534 8.76 -10.32 53.19
CA SER A 534 9.10 -11.74 53.27
C SER A 534 10.45 -11.98 53.94
N THR A 535 10.56 -11.51 55.18
CA THR A 535 11.55 -12.06 56.10
C THR A 535 11.12 -13.48 56.48
N GLU A 536 11.96 -14.43 56.05
CA GLU A 536 12.20 -15.78 56.60
C GLU A 536 11.40 -17.00 56.12
N GLU A 537 10.18 -16.92 55.57
CA GLU A 537 9.47 -18.13 55.08
C GLU A 537 9.52 -18.39 53.55
N SER A 538 9.98 -17.43 52.74
CA SER A 538 9.93 -17.54 51.27
C SER A 538 11.16 -18.21 50.63
N ILE A 539 12.20 -18.53 51.42
CA ILE A 539 13.42 -19.20 50.93
C ILE A 539 13.17 -20.69 50.65
N GLU A 540 12.20 -21.32 51.32
CA GLU A 540 11.88 -22.73 51.09
C GLU A 540 11.01 -22.96 49.84
N GLN A 541 10.06 -22.07 49.54
CA GLN A 541 9.21 -22.22 48.35
C GLN A 541 9.93 -21.90 47.03
N LYS A 542 10.95 -21.03 47.02
CA LYS A 542 11.78 -20.77 45.81
C LYS A 542 12.66 -21.95 45.42
N LYS A 543 12.96 -22.89 46.32
CA LYS A 543 13.67 -24.14 45.98
C LYS A 543 12.74 -25.18 45.33
N ILE A 544 11.45 -25.19 45.68
CA ILE A 544 10.49 -26.15 45.12
C ILE A 544 10.09 -25.75 43.68
N PHE A 545 9.92 -24.45 43.40
CA PHE A 545 9.51 -24.00 42.05
C PHE A 545 10.60 -24.08 40.97
N LYS A 546 11.89 -24.03 41.34
CA LYS A 546 13.00 -24.22 40.38
C LYS A 546 13.20 -25.67 39.94
N SER A 547 12.56 -26.65 40.59
CA SER A 547 12.67 -28.06 40.20
C SER A 547 11.70 -28.50 39.10
N ASN A 548 10.64 -27.71 38.83
CA ASN A 548 9.56 -28.13 37.93
C ASN A 548 9.50 -27.42 36.57
N ASN A 549 10.47 -26.56 36.22
CA ASN A 549 10.40 -25.86 34.92
C ASN A 549 11.74 -25.69 34.18
N THR A 550 12.54 -26.76 34.13
CA THR A 550 13.67 -26.87 33.20
C THR A 550 13.73 -28.26 32.56
N LYS A 551 13.06 -28.40 31.41
CA LYS A 551 13.54 -29.31 30.35
C LYS A 551 14.16 -28.48 29.23
N PRO A 552 15.49 -28.27 29.23
CA PRO A 552 16.22 -28.09 28.00
C PRO A 552 16.59 -29.47 27.44
N PHE A 553 16.27 -29.67 26.16
CA PHE A 553 16.77 -30.76 25.33
C PHE A 553 18.30 -30.86 25.46
N GLN A 554 18.81 -31.93 26.05
CA GLN A 554 20.23 -32.27 26.06
C GLN A 554 20.65 -32.79 24.68
N ARG A 555 21.61 -32.11 24.05
CA ARG A 555 22.49 -32.73 23.05
C ARG A 555 23.57 -33.53 23.78
N ASN A 556 23.66 -34.82 23.47
CA ASN A 556 24.77 -35.69 23.82
C ASN A 556 26.07 -35.23 23.15
N PRO A 557 27.20 -35.23 23.88
CA PRO A 557 28.46 -35.66 23.30
C PRO A 557 29.01 -36.83 24.11
N LYS A 558 29.14 -37.99 23.47
CA LYS A 558 30.00 -39.08 23.93
C LYS A 558 31.00 -39.41 22.83
N ARG A 559 32.21 -39.75 23.30
CA ARG A 559 33.41 -40.28 22.62
C ARG A 559 34.37 -39.17 22.16
N ASP A 560 35.64 -39.12 22.57
CA ASP A 560 36.54 -40.21 22.96
C ASP A 560 37.51 -39.89 24.11
N ARG A 561 37.94 -40.99 24.71
CA ARG A 561 38.90 -41.19 25.79
C ARG A 561 40.31 -41.41 25.20
N LEU A 562 41.32 -41.04 26.00
CA LEU A 562 42.72 -41.56 26.00
C LEU A 562 43.56 -41.16 24.78
N GLY A 563 44.81 -40.70 24.87
CA GLY A 563 45.79 -40.64 25.93
C GLY A 563 47.17 -40.60 25.25
N GLY A 564 48.21 -40.15 25.95
CA GLY A 564 49.59 -40.50 25.62
C GLY A 564 50.49 -39.41 25.06
N GLN A 565 51.46 -39.06 25.92
CA GLN A 565 52.76 -38.41 25.73
C GLN A 565 52.80 -36.90 25.49
#